data_AF-A0A970N2E2-F1
#
_entry.id   AF-A0A970N2E2-F1
#
_cell.length_a   1.000
_cell.length_b   1.000
_cell.length_c   1.000
_cell.angle_alpha   90.00
_cell.angle_beta   90.00
_cell.angle_gamma   90.00
#
_symmetry.space_group_name_H-M   'P 1'
#
loop_
_entity.id
_entity.type
_entity.pdbx_description
1 polymer ?
#
loop_
_entity_poly.entity_id
_entity_poly.type
_entity_poly.pdbx_seq_one_letter_code
_entity_poly.pdbx_strand_id
1 'polypeptide(L)'
;MTELSLSIFNTKRLLRCRQLSAVLLAVPFIAAVIRQIFSSSDWSAVGARLCPFGCVLLIGGVLFIQWIMDVRSGLIDGLVNCLGLRRKVVVSRVLCGVTIFAAQMLVFVLILSIRF
;
A
#
# COMPACT_ATOMS: atom_id res chain seq x y z
N MET A 1 -4.59 9.42 -22.04
CA MET A 1 -4.04 8.86 -20.79
C MET A 1 -4.50 7.42 -20.61
N THR A 2 -3.56 6.50 -20.41
CA THR A 2 -3.83 5.07 -20.11
C THR A 2 -3.96 4.88 -18.59
N GLU A 3 -4.67 3.83 -18.17
CA GLU A 3 -4.89 3.53 -16.74
C GLU A 3 -3.57 3.29 -15.99
N LEU A 4 -2.59 2.72 -16.70
CA LEU A 4 -1.22 2.52 -16.26
C LEU A 4 -0.48 3.83 -15.97
N SER A 5 -0.59 4.84 -16.86
CA SER A 5 0.03 6.15 -16.63
C SER A 5 -0.53 6.86 -15.40
N LEU A 6 -1.83 6.70 -15.15
CA LEU A 6 -2.52 7.29 -14.01
C LEU A 6 -2.15 6.58 -12.70
N SER A 7 -1.99 5.25 -12.75
CA SER A 7 -1.44 4.45 -11.64
C SER A 7 -0.04 4.91 -11.27
N ILE A 8 0.88 5.02 -12.25
CA ILE A 8 2.26 5.48 -12.00
C ILE A 8 2.29 6.89 -11.40
N PHE A 9 1.42 7.79 -11.88
CA PHE A 9 1.30 9.13 -11.32
C PHE A 9 0.87 9.11 -9.85
N ASN A 10 -0.16 8.31 -9.53
CA ASN A 10 -0.63 8.14 -8.16
C ASN A 10 0.44 7.53 -7.25
N THR A 11 1.17 6.52 -7.72
CA THR A 11 2.25 5.88 -6.97
C THR A 11 3.42 6.84 -6.73
N LYS A 12 3.84 7.62 -7.74
CA LYS A 12 4.88 8.65 -7.57
C LYS A 12 4.47 9.72 -6.56
N ARG A 13 3.19 10.12 -6.56
CA ARG A 13 2.68 11.13 -5.64
C ARG A 13 2.62 10.60 -4.20
N LEU A 14 2.26 9.33 -4.04
CA LEU A 14 2.28 8.62 -2.77
C LEU A 14 3.71 8.52 -2.21
N LEU A 15 4.70 8.19 -3.06
CA LEU A 15 6.13 8.15 -2.70
C LEU A 15 6.72 9.52 -2.34
N ARG A 16 6.19 10.62 -2.89
CA ARG A 16 6.61 11.98 -2.48
C ARG A 16 6.12 12.33 -1.07
N CYS A 17 5.03 11.73 -0.60
CA CYS A 17 4.58 11.86 0.78
C CYS A 17 5.42 10.96 1.69
N ARG A 18 6.52 11.53 2.22
CA ARG A 18 7.45 10.85 3.15
C ARG A 18 6.76 10.12 4.31
N GLN A 19 5.66 10.69 4.83
CA GLN A 19 4.87 10.09 5.91
C GLN A 19 4.17 8.81 5.46
N LEU A 20 3.57 8.78 4.27
CA LEU A 20 2.88 7.60 3.74
C LEU A 20 3.88 6.49 3.39
N SER A 21 5.06 6.85 2.85
CA SER A 21 6.12 5.87 2.63
C SER A 21 6.66 5.28 3.94
N ALA A 22 6.78 6.09 5.01
CA ALA A 22 7.22 5.61 6.31
C ALA A 22 6.20 4.64 6.92
N VAL A 23 4.91 4.94 6.82
CA VAL A 23 3.83 4.05 7.28
C VAL A 23 3.84 2.73 6.51
N LEU A 24 4.07 2.76 5.20
CA LEU A 24 4.15 1.56 4.37
C LEU A 24 5.37 0.68 4.70
N LEU A 25 6.47 1.27 5.17
CA LEU A 25 7.68 0.54 5.57
C LEU A 25 7.64 0.07 7.03
N ALA A 26 6.88 0.74 7.90
CA ALA A 26 6.77 0.39 9.31
C ALA A 26 6.19 -1.01 9.53
N VAL A 27 5.24 -1.44 8.69
CA VAL A 27 4.54 -2.73 8.81
C VAL A 27 5.46 -3.95 8.64
N PRO A 28 6.20 -4.09 7.51
CA PRO A 28 7.14 -5.19 7.37
C PRO A 28 8.28 -5.11 8.41
N PHE A 29 8.65 -3.91 8.85
CA PHE A 29 9.66 -3.72 9.88
C PHE A 29 9.19 -4.23 11.26
N ILE A 30 7.97 -3.89 11.68
CA ILE A 30 7.37 -4.39 12.92
C ILE A 30 7.25 -5.92 12.87
N ALA A 31 6.82 -6.47 11.73
CA ALA A 31 6.74 -7.92 11.56
C ALA A 31 8.12 -8.60 11.67
N ALA A 32 9.17 -7.98 11.13
CA ALA A 32 10.55 -8.45 11.27
C ALA A 32 11.05 -8.39 12.72
N VAL A 33 10.74 -7.31 13.44
CA VAL A 33 11.11 -7.12 14.85
C VAL A 33 10.40 -8.12 15.75
N ILE A 34 9.09 -8.31 15.58
CA ILE A 34 8.31 -9.31 16.33
C ILE A 34 8.89 -10.70 16.07
N ARG A 35 9.23 -11.04 14.83
CA ARG A 35 9.87 -12.34 14.52
C ARG A 35 11.26 -12.49 15.15
N GLN A 36 12.04 -11.41 15.29
CA GLN A 36 13.32 -11.48 16.01
C GLN A 36 13.14 -11.71 17.52
N ILE A 37 12.11 -11.08 18.12
CA ILE A 37 11.83 -11.17 19.55
C ILE A 37 11.22 -12.52 19.93
N PHE A 38 10.31 -13.04 19.09
CA PHE A 38 9.62 -14.31 19.33
C PHE A 38 10.18 -15.38 18.41
N SER A 39 11.25 -16.06 18.85
CA SER A 39 11.94 -17.11 18.06
C SER A 39 11.21 -18.45 18.00
N SER A 40 10.11 -18.61 18.75
CA SER A 40 9.33 -19.84 18.77
C SER A 40 8.54 -20.03 17.48
N SER A 41 8.56 -21.26 16.95
CA SER A 41 7.94 -21.65 15.68
C SER A 41 6.46 -21.28 15.60
N ASP A 42 5.75 -21.35 16.72
CA ASP A 42 4.30 -21.13 16.78
C ASP A 42 3.91 -19.66 16.57
N TRP A 43 4.70 -18.72 17.10
CA TRP A 43 4.48 -17.28 16.93
C TRP A 43 4.82 -16.81 15.52
N SER A 44 5.77 -17.48 14.86
CA SER A 44 6.10 -17.21 13.45
C SER A 44 4.93 -17.55 12.50
N ALA A 45 4.18 -18.61 12.79
CA ALA A 45 3.01 -19.02 12.00
C ALA A 45 1.81 -18.10 12.22
N VAL A 46 1.55 -17.68 13.46
CA VAL A 46 0.49 -16.71 13.78
C VAL A 46 0.80 -15.34 13.18
N GLY A 47 2.04 -14.87 13.29
CA GLY A 47 2.51 -13.64 12.65
C GLY A 47 2.36 -13.67 11.13
N ALA A 48 2.72 -14.79 10.49
CA ALA A 48 2.55 -14.96 9.04
C ALA A 48 1.09 -14.94 8.57
N ARG A 49 0.15 -15.40 9.41
CA ARG A 49 -1.29 -15.37 9.10
C ARG A 49 -1.93 -14.00 9.31
N LEU A 50 -1.50 -13.24 10.33
CA LEU A 50 -2.09 -11.93 10.67
C LEU A 50 -1.46 -10.77 9.90
N CYS A 51 -0.19 -10.88 9.50
CA CYS A 51 0.51 -9.84 8.74
C CYS A 51 -0.21 -9.42 7.44
N PRO A 52 -0.72 -10.33 6.58
CA PRO A 52 -1.42 -9.90 5.37
C PRO A 52 -2.69 -9.09 5.66
N PHE A 53 -3.44 -9.40 6.72
CA PHE A 53 -4.60 -8.60 7.13
C PHE A 53 -4.20 -7.20 7.58
N GLY A 54 -3.11 -7.09 8.34
CA GLY A 54 -2.54 -5.80 8.74
C GLY A 54 -2.10 -4.96 7.53
N CYS A 55 -1.41 -5.58 6.57
CA CYS A 55 -1.01 -4.93 5.32
C CYS A 55 -2.21 -4.41 4.53
N VAL A 56 -3.27 -5.23 4.37
CA VAL A 56 -4.49 -4.83 3.65
C VAL A 56 -5.17 -3.63 4.33
N LEU A 57 -5.34 -3.66 5.66
CA LEU A 57 -5.94 -2.56 6.41
C LEU A 57 -5.14 -1.26 6.29
N LEU A 58 -3.81 -1.35 6.39
CA LEU A 58 -2.94 -0.18 6.24
C LEU A 58 -2.95 0.39 4.83
N ILE A 59 -2.93 -0.45 3.80
CA ILE A 59 -3.04 0.01 2.40
C ILE A 59 -4.40 0.66 2.17
N GLY A 60 -5.48 0.06 2.67
CA GLY A 60 -6.81 0.65 2.64
C GLY A 60 -6.86 2.03 3.31
N GLY A 61 -6.26 2.17 4.49
CA GLY A 61 -6.16 3.43 5.21
C GLY A 61 -5.34 4.50 4.46
N VAL A 62 -4.18 4.11 3.89
CA VAL A 62 -3.33 5.00 3.09
C VAL A 62 -4.06 5.50 1.85
N LEU A 63 -4.73 4.59 1.12
CA LEU A 63 -5.53 4.94 -0.06
C LEU A 63 -6.73 5.83 0.31
N PHE A 64 -7.33 5.62 1.48
CA PHE A 64 -8.43 6.44 1.98
C PHE A 64 -7.98 7.85 2.35
N ILE A 65 -6.84 7.99 3.04
CA ILE A 65 -6.25 9.31 3.35
C ILE A 65 -5.92 10.04 2.05
N GLN A 66 -5.31 9.34 1.09
CA GLN A 66 -5.02 9.90 -0.23
C GLN A 66 -6.30 10.29 -0.98
N TRP A 67 -7.38 9.51 -0.85
CA TRP A 67 -8.68 9.85 -1.41
C TRP A 67 -9.19 11.18 -0.85
N ILE A 68 -9.17 11.35 0.48
CA ILE A 68 -9.62 12.58 1.14
C ILE A 68 -8.79 13.78 0.68
N MET A 69 -7.46 13.63 0.59
CA MET A 69 -6.57 14.70 0.11
C MET A 69 -6.89 15.08 -1.34
N ASP A 70 -7.19 14.10 -2.18
CA ASP A 70 -7.52 14.32 -3.59
C ASP A 70 -8.90 14.97 -3.79
N VAL A 71 -9.87 14.64 -2.93
CA VAL A 71 -11.18 15.34 -2.90
C VAL A 71 -10.97 16.78 -2.46
N ARG A 72 -10.25 17.03 -1.36
CA ARG A 72 -10.02 18.38 -0.83
C ARG A 72 -9.25 19.29 -1.79
N SER A 73 -8.38 18.72 -2.60
CA SER A 73 -7.61 19.47 -3.61
C SER A 73 -8.39 19.71 -4.92
N GLY A 74 -9.64 19.24 -5.03
CA GLY A 74 -10.45 19.37 -6.25
C GLY A 74 -9.93 18.55 -7.44
N LEU A 75 -8.91 17.71 -7.22
CA LEU A 75 -8.28 16.92 -8.28
C LEU A 75 -9.25 15.86 -8.83
N ILE A 76 -10.09 15.28 -7.95
CA ILE A 76 -11.13 14.34 -8.36
C ILE A 76 -12.17 15.05 -9.23
N ASP A 77 -12.58 16.26 -8.87
CA ASP A 77 -13.55 17.02 -9.65
C ASP A 77 -13.01 17.35 -11.05
N GLY A 78 -11.74 17.73 -11.17
CA GLY A 78 -11.09 17.94 -12.47
C GLY A 78 -10.98 16.65 -13.30
N LEU A 79 -10.59 15.53 -12.69
CA LEU A 79 -10.45 14.24 -13.40
C LEU A 79 -11.79 13.60 -13.78
N VAL A 80 -12.83 13.79 -12.97
CA VAL A 80 -14.14 13.18 -13.17
C VAL A 80 -15.04 14.06 -14.03
N ASN A 81 -15.14 15.36 -13.73
CA ASN A 81 -16.09 16.25 -14.41
C ASN A 81 -15.52 16.84 -15.70
N CYS A 82 -14.23 17.20 -15.75
CA CYS A 82 -13.66 17.79 -16.97
C CYS A 82 -13.21 16.74 -17.99
N LEU A 83 -12.78 15.55 -17.54
CA LEU A 83 -12.22 14.51 -18.41
C LEU A 83 -13.12 13.27 -18.57
N GLY A 84 -14.19 13.14 -17.77
CA GLY A 84 -15.08 11.97 -17.82
C GLY A 84 -14.42 10.65 -17.42
N LEU A 85 -13.27 10.69 -16.72
CA LEU A 85 -12.43 9.51 -16.48
C LEU A 85 -12.81 8.73 -15.22
N ARG A 86 -14.06 8.83 -14.76
CA ARG A 86 -14.51 8.26 -13.46
C ARG A 86 -14.11 6.81 -13.26
N ARG A 87 -14.34 5.96 -14.28
CA ARG A 87 -14.00 4.53 -14.23
C ARG A 87 -12.49 4.30 -14.17
N LYS A 88 -11.71 5.05 -14.95
CA LYS A 88 -10.24 4.93 -15.00
C LYS A 88 -9.57 5.41 -13.72
N VAL A 89 -10.12 6.40 -13.04
CA VAL A 89 -9.62 6.87 -11.73
C VAL A 89 -9.79 5.78 -10.67
N VAL A 90 -10.94 5.12 -10.62
CA VAL A 90 -11.18 4.01 -9.69
C VAL A 90 -10.24 2.84 -9.99
N VAL A 91 -10.15 2.40 -11.25
CA VAL A 91 -9.28 1.29 -11.66
C VAL A 91 -7.80 1.60 -11.37
N SER A 92 -7.36 2.82 -11.66
CA SER A 92 -5.99 3.28 -11.34
C SER A 92 -5.67 3.20 -9.85
N ARG A 93 -6.62 3.54 -8.97
CA ARG A 93 -6.42 3.48 -7.51
C ARG A 93 -6.39 2.05 -7.00
N VAL A 94 -7.26 1.18 -7.53
CA VAL A 94 -7.22 -0.26 -7.22
C VAL A 94 -5.89 -0.86 -7.65
N LEU A 95 -5.43 -0.56 -8.88
CA LEU A 95 -4.11 -0.98 -9.38
C LEU A 95 -2.98 -0.49 -8.47
N CYS A 96 -3.02 0.78 -8.03
CA CYS A 96 -2.04 1.33 -7.08
C CYS A 96 -2.02 0.52 -5.77
N GLY A 97 -3.19 0.26 -5.18
CA GLY A 97 -3.31 -0.58 -3.98
C GLY A 97 -2.74 -1.99 -4.15
N VAL A 98 -3.07 -2.65 -5.27
CA VAL A 98 -2.55 -3.98 -5.60
C VAL A 98 -1.03 -3.97 -5.76
N THR A 99 -0.46 -2.96 -6.43
CA THR A 99 1.00 -2.87 -6.59
C THR A 99 1.73 -2.69 -5.26
N ILE A 100 1.16 -1.88 -4.35
CA ILE A 100 1.73 -1.65 -3.02
C ILE A 100 1.62 -2.92 -2.17
N PHE A 101 0.48 -3.62 -2.24
CA PHE A 101 0.27 -4.88 -1.56
C PHE A 101 1.27 -5.94 -2.02
N ALA A 102 1.42 -6.10 -3.34
CA ALA A 102 2.39 -7.03 -3.91
C ALA A 102 3.82 -6.70 -3.47
N ALA A 103 4.20 -5.42 -3.46
CA ALA A 103 5.51 -4.98 -2.98
C ALA A 103 5.73 -5.31 -1.49
N GLN A 104 4.72 -5.06 -0.63
CA GLN A 104 4.80 -5.40 0.79
C GLN A 104 4.91 -6.91 1.03
N MET A 105 4.12 -7.71 0.32
CA MET A 105 4.19 -9.17 0.40
C MET A 105 5.56 -9.69 -0.06
N LEU A 106 6.13 -9.10 -1.09
CA LEU A 106 7.46 -9.48 -1.60
C LEU A 106 8.55 -9.18 -0.56
N VAL A 107 8.52 -7.99 0.05
CA VAL A 107 9.43 -7.64 1.16
C VAL A 107 9.25 -8.60 2.34
N PHE A 108 8.01 -8.93 2.70
CA PHE A 108 7.71 -9.86 3.77
C PHE A 108 8.27 -11.26 3.49
N VAL A 109 8.02 -11.82 2.31
CA VAL A 109 8.58 -13.11 1.88
C VAL A 109 10.11 -13.07 1.91
N LEU A 110 10.73 -11.99 1.45
CA LEU A 110 12.18 -11.84 1.42
C LEU A 110 12.77 -11.81 2.85
N ILE A 111 12.12 -11.11 3.78
CA ILE A 111 12.44 -11.16 5.22
C ILE A 111 12.26 -12.59 5.75
N LEU A 112 11.24 -13.31 5.30
CA LEU A 112 11.03 -14.68 5.75
C LEU A 112 12.13 -15.65 5.27
N SER A 113 12.63 -15.45 4.05
CA SER A 113 13.59 -16.33 3.37
C SER A 113 15.06 -16.12 3.77
N ILE A 114 15.47 -14.94 4.25
CA ILE A 114 16.87 -14.66 4.63
C ILE A 114 17.40 -15.53 5.80
N ARG A 115 16.52 -16.27 6.50
CA ARG A 115 16.89 -17.14 7.63
C ARG A 115 16.70 -18.65 7.37
N PHE A 116 16.38 -19.06 6.14
CA PHE A 116 16.44 -20.47 5.72
C PHE A 116 17.76 -20.77 5.04
#